data_AF-A0A2M6Y9F9-F1
#
_entry.id   AF-A0A2M6Y9F9-F1
#
_cell.length_a   1.000
_cell.length_b   1.000
_cell.length_c   1.000
_cell.angle_alpha   90.00
_cell.angle_beta   90.00
_cell.angle_gamma   90.00
#
_symmetry.space_group_name_H-M   'P 1'
#
loop_
_entity.id
_entity.type
_entity.pdbx_description
1 polymer ?
#
loop_
_entity_poly.entity_id
_entity_poly.type
_entity_poly.pdbx_seq_one_letter_code
_entity_poly.pdbx_strand_id
1 'polypeptide(L)'
;LRAAARIKPTIILKGGQTEAGSQAALSHTGSLAGNEIVWQAICQQTGAMLVNDLDEMMDLMLAFSYVKRPRGRRLGVVGFGGGRSVQSADDCERARLSVPSFPPEIRQKLREFTPEAGTSVRNPVDSSPFVFWDPLLFSQTLEIVESYDGVDSLLVYLPMAFAFVDRGEQLIRVQVEAIKDFKAKSRKPLIVALLSGGIPRVLQLDFELERILLDAGIPVYPSLGRAACALSRFVKYYERNLSQPF
;
A
#
# COMPACT_ATOMS: atom_id res chain seq x y z
N LEU A 1 -20.62 -0.70 20.06
CA LEU A 1 -20.00 -0.59 18.71
C LEU A 1 -20.20 0.78 18.06
N ARG A 2 -21.44 1.21 17.77
CA ARG A 2 -21.70 2.51 17.11
C ARG A 2 -20.99 3.70 17.75
N ALA A 3 -21.02 3.80 19.09
CA ALA A 3 -20.32 4.86 19.81
C ALA A 3 -18.80 4.87 19.55
N ALA A 4 -18.15 3.70 19.56
CA ALA A 4 -16.71 3.59 19.29
C ALA A 4 -16.38 3.94 17.83
N ALA A 5 -17.14 3.40 16.87
CA ALA A 5 -16.92 3.62 15.44
C ALA A 5 -17.13 5.08 14.99
N ARG A 6 -17.96 5.85 15.72
CA ARG A 6 -18.10 7.31 15.51
C ARG A 6 -16.87 8.11 15.96
N ILE A 7 -16.13 7.63 16.97
CA ILE A 7 -15.01 8.35 17.56
C ILE A 7 -13.69 7.97 16.89
N LYS A 8 -13.51 6.68 16.58
CA LYS A 8 -12.27 6.15 16.03
C LYS A 8 -12.51 4.99 15.06
N PRO A 9 -11.58 4.73 14.12
CA PRO A 9 -11.63 3.52 13.30
C PRO A 9 -11.79 2.28 14.17
N THR A 10 -12.77 1.44 13.83
CA THR A 10 -13.04 0.19 14.55
C THR A 10 -12.99 -0.96 13.57
N ILE A 11 -11.98 -1.82 13.69
CA ILE A 11 -11.75 -2.99 12.85
C ILE A 11 -12.21 -4.23 13.63
N ILE A 12 -12.96 -5.11 12.98
CA ILE A 12 -13.53 -6.32 13.59
C ILE A 12 -13.08 -7.53 12.78
N LEU A 13 -12.39 -8.46 13.44
CA LEU A 13 -12.19 -9.83 12.96
C LEU A 13 -13.18 -10.74 13.69
N LYS A 14 -14.02 -11.45 12.94
CA LYS A 14 -15.03 -12.38 13.49
C LYS A 14 -14.73 -13.81 13.06
N GLY A 15 -14.44 -14.70 14.02
CA GLY A 15 -14.34 -16.13 13.76
C GLY A 15 -15.71 -16.78 13.55
N GLY A 16 -15.77 -17.92 12.86
CA GLY A 16 -17.00 -18.69 12.65
C GLY A 16 -18.01 -18.01 11.71
N GLN A 17 -17.52 -17.47 10.60
CA GLN A 17 -18.36 -16.93 9.52
C GLN A 17 -18.82 -18.02 8.54
N THR A 18 -18.05 -19.11 8.43
CA THR A 18 -18.39 -20.30 7.64
C THR A 18 -19.05 -21.37 8.51
N GLU A 19 -19.71 -22.34 7.88
CA GLU A 19 -20.31 -23.48 8.59
C GLU A 19 -19.27 -24.22 9.45
N ALA A 20 -18.14 -24.62 8.85
CA ALA A 20 -17.06 -25.29 9.56
C ALA A 20 -16.49 -24.44 10.70
N GLY A 21 -16.27 -23.14 10.46
CA GLY A 21 -15.78 -22.24 11.50
C GLY A 21 -16.80 -22.03 12.63
N SER A 22 -18.10 -22.02 12.32
CA SER A 22 -19.18 -21.88 13.29
C SER A 22 -19.26 -23.10 14.20
N GLN A 23 -19.14 -24.31 13.63
CA GLN A 23 -19.05 -25.55 14.39
C GLN A 23 -17.81 -25.57 15.30
N ALA A 24 -16.64 -25.17 14.78
CA ALA A 24 -15.43 -25.07 15.59
C ALA A 24 -15.58 -24.09 16.77
N ALA A 25 -16.23 -22.93 16.56
CA ALA A 25 -16.50 -21.97 17.61
C ALA A 25 -17.52 -22.49 18.64
N LEU A 26 -18.54 -23.26 18.20
CA LEU A 26 -19.50 -23.93 19.07
C LEU A 26 -18.79 -24.97 19.96
N SER A 27 -17.92 -25.80 19.40
CA SER A 27 -17.13 -26.76 20.19
C SER A 27 -16.18 -26.08 21.17
N HIS A 28 -15.57 -24.95 20.81
CA HIS A 28 -14.61 -24.25 21.67
C HIS A 28 -15.26 -23.43 22.78
N THR A 29 -16.42 -22.80 22.53
CA THR A 29 -17.04 -21.85 23.48
C THR A 29 -18.37 -22.34 24.06
N GLY A 30 -18.92 -23.43 23.55
CA GLY A 30 -20.26 -23.91 23.91
C GLY A 30 -21.40 -23.05 23.37
N SER A 31 -21.12 -22.08 22.49
CA SER A 31 -22.12 -21.13 21.97
C SER A 31 -22.14 -21.09 20.43
N LEU A 32 -23.33 -20.96 19.85
CA LEU A 32 -23.49 -20.88 18.40
C LEU A 32 -22.81 -19.61 17.86
N ALA A 33 -21.94 -19.75 16.86
CA ALA A 33 -21.32 -18.58 16.26
C ALA A 33 -22.37 -17.71 15.56
N GLY A 34 -22.33 -16.40 15.81
CA GLY A 34 -23.25 -15.47 15.16
C GLY A 34 -23.09 -15.45 13.63
N ASN A 35 -24.22 -15.30 12.93
CA ASN A 35 -24.37 -15.34 11.47
C ASN A 35 -23.54 -14.24 10.76
N GLU A 36 -22.83 -14.61 9.70
CA GLU A 36 -22.00 -13.70 8.90
C GLU A 36 -22.77 -12.49 8.35
N ILE A 37 -23.95 -12.72 7.75
CA ILE A 37 -24.80 -11.67 7.17
C ILE A 37 -25.20 -10.64 8.23
N VAL A 38 -25.48 -11.10 9.45
CA VAL A 38 -25.80 -10.22 10.58
C VAL A 38 -24.59 -9.35 10.95
N TRP A 39 -23.39 -9.92 11.01
CA TRP A 39 -22.17 -9.15 11.30
C TRP A 39 -21.82 -8.16 10.19
N GLN A 40 -22.01 -8.53 8.92
CA GLN A 40 -21.85 -7.62 7.78
C GLN A 40 -22.84 -6.43 7.91
N ALA A 41 -24.11 -6.70 8.21
CA ALA A 41 -25.13 -5.66 8.40
C ALA A 41 -24.81 -4.74 9.60
N ILE A 42 -24.39 -5.31 10.74
CA ILE A 42 -23.97 -4.54 11.92
C ILE A 42 -22.80 -3.62 11.57
N CYS A 43 -21.79 -4.12 10.87
CA CYS A 43 -20.63 -3.31 10.49
C CYS A 43 -21.02 -2.20 9.50
N GLN A 44 -21.87 -2.49 8.53
CA GLN A 44 -22.41 -1.50 7.59
C GLN A 44 -23.20 -0.39 8.30
N GLN A 45 -24.04 -0.73 9.28
CA GLN A 45 -24.85 0.22 10.03
C GLN A 45 -24.06 1.04 11.06
N THR A 46 -22.93 0.52 11.54
CA THR A 46 -22.13 1.16 12.58
C THR A 46 -20.91 1.91 12.05
N GLY A 47 -20.51 1.66 10.80
CA GLY A 47 -19.28 2.19 10.22
C GLY A 47 -18.02 1.39 10.61
N ALA A 48 -18.18 0.27 11.34
CA ALA A 48 -17.09 -0.63 11.64
C ALA A 48 -16.61 -1.38 10.37
N MET A 49 -15.34 -1.77 10.35
CA MET A 49 -14.71 -2.47 9.24
C MET A 49 -14.58 -3.95 9.58
N LEU A 50 -15.45 -4.78 9.01
CA LEU A 50 -15.31 -6.23 9.09
C LEU A 50 -14.18 -6.70 8.16
N VAL A 51 -13.25 -7.49 8.69
CA VAL A 51 -12.13 -8.09 7.96
C VAL A 51 -12.22 -9.62 7.98
N ASN A 52 -11.59 -10.24 6.99
CA ASN A 52 -11.67 -11.68 6.78
C ASN A 52 -10.60 -12.46 7.55
N ASP A 53 -9.44 -11.84 7.77
CA ASP A 53 -8.30 -12.48 8.39
C ASP A 53 -7.48 -11.47 9.22
N LEU A 54 -6.48 -12.00 9.93
CA LEU A 54 -5.61 -11.21 10.78
C LEU A 54 -4.66 -10.32 9.95
N ASP A 55 -4.25 -10.76 8.76
CA ASP A 55 -3.37 -10.00 7.88
C ASP A 55 -4.03 -8.69 7.44
N GLU A 56 -5.29 -8.74 6.99
CA GLU A 56 -6.09 -7.58 6.65
C GLU A 56 -6.31 -6.66 7.86
N MET A 57 -6.50 -7.24 9.06
CA MET A 57 -6.60 -6.45 10.30
C MET A 57 -5.31 -5.67 10.56
N MET A 58 -4.15 -6.33 10.48
CA MET A 58 -2.84 -5.72 10.72
C MET A 58 -2.53 -4.65 9.66
N ASP A 59 -2.82 -4.93 8.39
CA ASP A 59 -2.62 -3.99 7.28
C ASP A 59 -3.40 -2.69 7.46
N LEU A 60 -4.65 -2.79 7.93
CA LEU A 60 -5.48 -1.64 8.23
C LEU A 60 -4.99 -0.88 9.47
N MET A 61 -4.61 -1.58 10.54
CA MET A 61 -4.05 -0.94 11.72
C MET A 61 -2.78 -0.16 11.36
N LEU A 62 -1.93 -0.74 10.51
CA LEU A 62 -0.75 -0.07 9.99
C LEU A 62 -1.13 1.18 9.17
N ALA A 63 -2.11 1.06 8.27
CA ALA A 63 -2.61 2.19 7.49
C ALA A 63 -3.12 3.33 8.40
N PHE A 64 -3.96 3.01 9.40
CA PHE A 64 -4.51 3.99 10.33
C PHE A 64 -3.48 4.62 11.27
N SER A 65 -2.33 3.97 11.47
CA SER A 65 -1.27 4.48 12.33
C SER A 65 -0.37 5.48 11.60
N TYR A 66 -0.11 5.27 10.30
CA TYR A 66 0.94 6.00 9.57
C TYR A 66 0.47 6.75 8.32
N VAL A 67 -0.62 6.30 7.67
CA VAL A 67 -1.09 6.93 6.44
C VAL A 67 -1.83 8.22 6.76
N LYS A 68 -1.35 9.34 6.22
CA LYS A 68 -2.12 10.58 6.20
C LYS A 68 -3.33 10.41 5.30
N ARG A 69 -4.47 10.99 5.66
CA ARG A 69 -5.70 10.92 4.85
C ARG A 69 -5.44 11.44 3.41
N PRO A 70 -5.59 10.62 2.36
CA PRO A 70 -5.48 11.08 0.98
C PRO A 70 -6.71 11.87 0.55
N ARG A 71 -6.55 12.64 -0.52
CA ARG A 71 -7.64 13.42 -1.13
C ARG A 71 -8.60 12.57 -1.98
N GLY A 72 -8.17 11.37 -2.36
CA GLY A 72 -8.91 10.49 -3.25
C GLY A 72 -8.23 9.15 -3.45
N ARG A 73 -8.58 8.48 -4.55
CA ARG A 73 -8.19 7.10 -4.88
C ARG A 73 -7.09 7.00 -5.94
N ARG A 74 -6.56 8.11 -6.45
CA ARG A 74 -5.62 8.12 -7.57
C ARG A 74 -4.20 7.89 -7.05
N LEU A 75 -3.53 6.85 -7.49
CA LEU A 75 -2.17 6.52 -7.07
C LEU A 75 -1.17 6.90 -8.17
N GLY A 76 -0.04 7.48 -7.77
CA GLY A 76 1.19 7.46 -8.54
C GLY A 76 2.02 6.26 -8.10
N VAL A 77 2.31 5.35 -9.01
CA VAL A 77 3.07 4.13 -8.70
C VAL A 77 4.48 4.25 -9.29
N VAL A 78 5.50 3.99 -8.48
CA VAL A 78 6.91 4.05 -8.90
C VAL A 78 7.61 2.76 -8.49
N GLY A 79 8.28 2.12 -9.44
CA GLY A 79 8.99 0.89 -9.17
C GLY A 79 9.91 0.48 -10.31
N PHE A 80 10.39 -0.76 -10.22
CA PHE A 80 11.29 -1.37 -11.20
C PHE A 80 10.75 -2.71 -11.70
N GLY A 81 10.70 -2.85 -13.03
CA GLY A 81 10.38 -4.06 -13.76
C GLY A 81 8.96 -4.03 -14.35
N GLY A 82 8.86 -4.15 -15.68
CA GLY A 82 7.60 -4.07 -16.41
C GLY A 82 6.52 -5.06 -15.96
N GLY A 83 6.89 -6.31 -15.66
CA GLY A 83 5.93 -7.29 -15.14
C GLY A 83 5.31 -6.88 -13.79
N ARG A 84 6.13 -6.29 -12.90
CA ARG A 84 5.64 -5.77 -11.61
C ARG A 84 4.84 -4.48 -11.78
N SER A 85 5.18 -3.67 -12.78
CA SER A 85 4.40 -2.48 -13.14
C SER A 85 2.98 -2.90 -13.57
N VAL A 86 2.85 -3.88 -14.47
CA VAL A 86 1.55 -4.44 -14.86
C VAL A 86 0.80 -4.99 -13.66
N GLN A 87 1.45 -5.81 -12.83
CA GLN A 87 0.83 -6.36 -11.62
C GLN A 87 0.35 -5.27 -10.65
N SER A 88 1.14 -4.21 -10.47
CA SER A 88 0.79 -3.12 -9.54
C SER A 88 -0.44 -2.35 -10.01
N ALA A 89 -0.59 -2.13 -11.32
CA ALA A 89 -1.78 -1.52 -11.88
C ALA A 89 -3.02 -2.41 -11.67
N ASP A 90 -2.90 -3.70 -11.98
CA ASP A 90 -3.97 -4.69 -11.77
C ASP A 90 -4.41 -4.75 -10.30
N ASP A 91 -3.48 -4.85 -9.37
CA ASP A 91 -3.77 -4.97 -7.93
C ASP A 91 -4.41 -3.68 -7.39
N CYS A 92 -3.95 -2.51 -7.84
CA CYS A 92 -4.56 -1.23 -7.49
C CYS A 92 -6.00 -1.12 -8.00
N GLU A 93 -6.24 -1.39 -9.29
CA GLU A 93 -7.57 -1.30 -9.90
C GLU A 93 -8.54 -2.34 -9.33
N ARG A 94 -8.09 -3.59 -9.07
CA ARG A 94 -8.89 -4.62 -8.38
C ARG A 94 -9.28 -4.18 -6.97
N ALA A 95 -8.38 -3.49 -6.26
CA ALA A 95 -8.69 -2.90 -4.96
C ALA A 95 -9.61 -1.66 -5.06
N ARG A 96 -10.00 -1.22 -6.27
CA ARG A 96 -10.78 0.01 -6.54
C ARG A 96 -10.03 1.31 -6.25
N LEU A 97 -8.71 1.27 -6.36
CA LEU A 97 -7.89 2.46 -6.55
C LEU A 97 -7.82 2.77 -8.05
N SER A 98 -7.34 3.95 -8.42
CA SER A 98 -7.14 4.33 -9.82
C SER A 98 -5.66 4.63 -10.09
N VAL A 99 -5.14 4.16 -11.23
CA VAL A 99 -3.77 4.43 -11.67
C VAL A 99 -3.80 5.30 -12.95
N PRO A 100 -4.15 6.59 -12.84
CA PRO A 100 -4.35 7.43 -14.01
C PRO A 100 -3.03 7.67 -14.74
N SER A 101 -3.05 7.57 -16.06
CA SER A 101 -1.89 7.91 -16.89
C SER A 101 -1.45 9.36 -16.65
N PHE A 102 -0.15 9.58 -16.56
CA PHE A 102 0.40 10.93 -16.40
C PHE A 102 0.20 11.77 -17.66
N PRO A 103 -0.07 13.08 -17.54
CA PRO A 103 -0.21 13.98 -18.69
C PRO A 103 1.13 14.17 -19.42
N PRO A 104 1.12 14.67 -20.67
CA PRO A 104 2.33 14.86 -21.46
C PRO A 104 3.45 15.61 -20.73
N GLU A 105 3.09 16.67 -19.97
CA GLU A 105 4.02 17.51 -19.21
C GLU A 105 4.84 16.71 -18.18
N ILE A 106 4.18 15.84 -17.41
CA ILE A 106 4.82 14.99 -16.40
C ILE A 106 5.70 13.94 -17.07
N ARG A 107 5.21 13.32 -18.15
CA ARG A 107 5.99 12.34 -18.92
C ARG A 107 7.22 12.97 -19.56
N GLN A 108 7.14 14.22 -19.99
CA GLN A 108 8.28 14.94 -20.57
C GLN A 108 9.39 15.14 -19.54
N LYS A 109 9.06 15.59 -18.32
CA LYS A 109 10.04 15.73 -17.23
C LYS A 109 10.72 14.40 -16.89
N LEU A 110 9.96 13.31 -16.83
CA LEU A 110 10.52 11.98 -16.56
C LEU A 110 11.46 11.49 -17.68
N ARG A 111 11.18 11.83 -18.94
CA ARG A 111 12.00 11.47 -20.10
C ARG A 111 13.36 12.16 -20.16
N GLU A 112 13.54 13.27 -19.45
CA GLU A 112 14.82 13.99 -19.45
C GLU A 112 15.98 13.11 -18.96
N PHE A 113 15.69 12.11 -18.12
CA PHE A 113 16.67 11.19 -17.57
C PHE A 113 16.25 9.71 -17.67
N THR A 114 15.03 9.40 -18.14
CA THR A 114 14.55 8.02 -18.32
C THR A 114 14.57 7.63 -19.80
N PRO A 115 15.41 6.66 -20.22
CA PRO A 115 15.43 6.17 -21.61
C PRO A 115 14.09 5.54 -22.00
N GLU A 116 13.57 5.76 -23.20
CA GLU A 116 12.25 5.22 -23.61
C GLU A 116 12.24 3.71 -23.86
N ALA A 117 13.36 3.12 -24.31
CA ALA A 117 13.42 1.71 -24.66
C ALA A 117 13.39 0.82 -23.40
N GLY A 118 12.38 -0.05 -23.30
CA GLY A 118 12.27 -1.03 -22.21
C GLY A 118 11.84 -0.44 -20.86
N THR A 119 11.33 0.79 -20.83
CA THR A 119 10.81 1.47 -19.64
C THR A 119 9.41 2.02 -19.90
N SER A 120 8.79 2.58 -18.86
CA SER A 120 7.56 3.35 -19.00
C SER A 120 7.60 4.57 -18.09
N VAL A 121 7.53 5.75 -18.70
CA VAL A 121 7.29 7.04 -17.99
C VAL A 121 5.80 7.32 -17.80
N ARG A 122 4.92 6.35 -18.07
CA ARG A 122 3.48 6.44 -17.73
C ARG A 122 3.30 6.10 -16.25
N ASN A 123 2.05 5.90 -15.84
CA ASN A 123 1.73 5.42 -14.51
C ASN A 123 1.27 3.95 -14.64
N PRO A 124 1.93 2.97 -14.01
CA PRO A 124 3.14 3.08 -13.17
C PRO A 124 4.41 3.54 -13.91
N VAL A 125 5.29 4.23 -13.19
CA VAL A 125 6.66 4.51 -13.65
C VAL A 125 7.47 3.23 -13.52
N ASP A 126 7.77 2.62 -14.65
CA ASP A 126 8.74 1.52 -14.77
C ASP A 126 10.09 2.15 -15.10
N SER A 127 10.87 2.45 -14.07
CA SER A 127 12.16 3.14 -14.24
C SER A 127 13.20 2.17 -14.81
N SER A 128 14.13 2.67 -15.63
CA SER A 128 15.31 1.86 -16.00
C SER A 128 16.11 1.50 -14.75
N PRO A 129 16.91 0.41 -14.75
CA PRO A 129 17.79 0.10 -13.62
C PRO A 129 18.72 1.26 -13.26
N PHE A 130 19.19 2.01 -14.26
CA PHE A 130 20.07 3.17 -14.06
C PHE A 130 19.37 4.31 -13.30
N VAL A 131 18.11 4.59 -13.62
CA VAL A 131 17.32 5.63 -12.94
C VAL A 131 16.85 5.16 -11.58
N PHE A 132 16.36 3.92 -11.48
CA PHE A 132 15.75 3.42 -10.25
C PHE A 132 16.76 3.31 -9.12
N TRP A 133 17.98 2.84 -9.41
CA TRP A 133 19.03 2.60 -8.42
C TRP A 133 20.00 3.77 -8.23
N ASP A 134 19.85 4.85 -8.99
CA ASP A 134 20.54 6.11 -8.69
C ASP A 134 19.67 6.92 -7.70
N PRO A 135 20.16 7.20 -6.47
CA PRO A 135 19.34 7.83 -5.44
C PRO A 135 18.85 9.23 -5.81
N LEU A 136 19.63 9.97 -6.61
CA LEU A 136 19.29 11.32 -7.05
C LEU A 136 18.19 11.26 -8.11
N LEU A 137 18.36 10.42 -9.13
CA LEU A 137 17.36 10.27 -10.20
C LEU A 137 16.07 9.62 -9.70
N PHE A 138 16.17 8.67 -8.77
CA PHE A 138 15.00 8.10 -8.12
C PHE A 138 14.24 9.15 -7.29
N SER A 139 14.96 9.94 -6.48
CA SER A 139 14.34 11.04 -5.73
C SER A 139 13.66 12.05 -6.66
N GLN A 140 14.30 12.41 -7.77
CA GLN A 140 13.74 13.28 -8.79
C GLN A 140 12.48 12.68 -9.44
N THR A 141 12.45 11.37 -9.68
CA THR A 141 11.27 10.65 -10.15
C THR A 141 10.10 10.79 -9.17
N LEU A 142 10.34 10.55 -7.88
CA LEU A 142 9.31 10.69 -6.84
C LEU A 142 8.79 12.13 -6.73
N GLU A 143 9.67 13.12 -6.81
CA GLU A 143 9.30 14.55 -6.80
C GLU A 143 8.42 14.94 -7.99
N ILE A 144 8.76 14.46 -9.19
CA ILE A 144 7.97 14.73 -10.40
C ILE A 144 6.57 14.10 -10.26
N VAL A 145 6.48 12.84 -9.82
CA VAL A 145 5.18 12.17 -9.62
C VAL A 145 4.39 12.85 -8.49
N GLU A 146 5.04 13.26 -7.40
CA GLU A 146 4.38 14.01 -6.32
C GLU A 146 3.81 15.33 -6.81
N SER A 147 4.52 16.04 -7.70
CA SER A 147 4.09 17.35 -8.21
C SER A 147 2.78 17.30 -9.01
N TYR A 148 2.37 16.11 -9.50
CA TYR A 148 1.16 15.97 -10.30
C TYR A 148 -0.10 15.87 -9.43
N ASP A 149 -0.95 16.91 -9.43
CA ASP A 149 -2.22 16.92 -8.68
C ASP A 149 -3.26 15.88 -9.12
N GLY A 150 -3.00 15.16 -10.23
CA GLY A 150 -3.80 14.02 -10.64
C GLY A 150 -3.56 12.73 -9.84
N VAL A 151 -2.62 12.72 -8.89
CA VAL A 151 -2.45 11.63 -7.93
C VAL A 151 -2.60 12.12 -6.49
N ASP A 152 -3.27 11.31 -5.66
CA ASP A 152 -3.64 11.59 -4.28
C ASP A 152 -2.73 10.87 -3.28
N SER A 153 -2.01 9.83 -3.71
CA SER A 153 -1.05 9.05 -2.91
C SER A 153 0.03 8.44 -3.79
N LEU A 154 1.14 8.03 -3.17
CA LEU A 154 2.24 7.36 -3.83
C LEU A 154 2.39 5.93 -3.31
N LEU A 155 2.59 4.98 -4.23
CA LEU A 155 2.99 3.61 -3.92
C LEU A 155 4.36 3.37 -4.55
N VAL A 156 5.34 3.09 -3.70
CA VAL A 156 6.67 2.67 -4.14
C VAL A 156 6.83 1.18 -3.87
N TYR A 157 7.34 0.41 -4.82
CA TYR A 157 7.65 -1.00 -4.59
C TYR A 157 9.09 -1.35 -4.91
N LEU A 158 9.71 -2.18 -4.06
CA LEU A 158 11.07 -2.65 -4.24
C LEU A 158 11.06 -4.16 -4.55
N PRO A 159 11.64 -4.58 -5.68
CA PRO A 159 11.75 -5.98 -6.05
C PRO A 159 12.89 -6.69 -5.30
N MET A 160 12.75 -6.83 -3.99
CA MET A 160 13.80 -7.23 -3.04
C MET A 160 14.57 -8.49 -3.45
N ALA A 161 13.89 -9.58 -3.83
CA ALA A 161 14.57 -10.81 -4.25
C ALA A 161 15.52 -10.60 -5.44
N PHE A 162 15.05 -9.86 -6.45
CA PHE A 162 15.83 -9.58 -7.66
C PHE A 162 16.96 -8.59 -7.37
N ALA A 163 16.64 -7.52 -6.64
CA ALA A 163 17.59 -6.51 -6.23
C ALA A 163 18.74 -7.09 -5.40
N PHE A 164 18.44 -7.99 -4.46
CA PHE A 164 19.45 -8.57 -3.58
C PHE A 164 20.48 -9.38 -4.37
N VAL A 165 20.03 -10.17 -5.35
CA VAL A 165 20.90 -10.99 -6.20
C VAL A 165 21.69 -10.14 -7.21
N ASP A 166 21.04 -9.17 -7.86
CA ASP A 166 21.63 -8.39 -8.97
C ASP A 166 22.47 -7.19 -8.50
N ARG A 167 22.12 -6.60 -7.35
CA ARG A 167 22.68 -5.32 -6.87
C ARG A 167 23.37 -5.41 -5.51
N GLY A 168 23.02 -6.41 -4.71
CA GLY A 168 23.49 -6.55 -3.35
C GLY A 168 22.78 -5.64 -2.35
N GLU A 169 22.99 -5.94 -1.07
CA GLU A 169 22.31 -5.32 0.07
C GLU A 169 22.54 -3.81 0.18
N GLN A 170 23.77 -3.34 -0.08
CA GLN A 170 24.14 -1.94 0.14
C GLN A 170 23.31 -0.99 -0.73
N LEU A 171 23.08 -1.33 -2.00
CA LEU A 171 22.32 -0.47 -2.90
C LEU A 171 20.84 -0.40 -2.49
N ILE A 172 20.28 -1.50 -1.98
CA ILE A 172 18.93 -1.52 -1.44
C ILE A 172 18.81 -0.59 -0.22
N ARG A 173 19.80 -0.60 0.68
CA ARG A 173 19.81 0.31 1.84
C ARG A 173 19.83 1.77 1.40
N VAL A 174 20.67 2.10 0.42
CA VAL A 174 20.71 3.46 -0.15
C VAL A 174 19.35 3.84 -0.76
N GLN A 175 18.68 2.89 -1.45
CA GLN A 175 17.35 3.11 -2.00
C GLN A 175 16.31 3.43 -0.91
N VAL A 176 16.35 2.68 0.20
CA VAL A 176 15.45 2.88 1.34
C VAL A 176 15.70 4.22 2.03
N GLU A 177 16.95 4.63 2.17
CA GLU A 177 17.30 5.95 2.68
C GLU A 177 16.76 7.07 1.78
N ALA A 178 16.86 6.93 0.45
CA ALA A 178 16.28 7.91 -0.48
C ALA A 178 14.74 8.02 -0.34
N ILE A 179 14.05 6.90 -0.13
CA ILE A 179 12.59 6.89 0.15
C ILE A 179 12.29 7.61 1.47
N LYS A 180 13.12 7.39 2.50
CA LYS A 180 13.00 8.05 3.81
C LYS A 180 13.15 9.56 3.70
N ASP A 181 14.20 10.01 3.02
CA ASP A 181 14.49 11.42 2.81
C ASP A 181 13.39 12.09 1.98
N PHE A 182 12.86 11.39 0.97
CA PHE A 182 11.70 11.82 0.22
C PHE A 182 10.45 11.98 1.10
N LYS A 183 10.18 11.04 2.00
CA LYS A 183 9.02 11.11 2.90
C LYS A 183 9.03 12.35 3.80
N ALA A 184 10.21 12.82 4.20
CA ALA A 184 10.36 14.00 5.07
C ALA A 184 9.86 15.30 4.38
N LYS A 185 10.02 15.40 3.06
CA LYS A 185 9.55 16.53 2.23
C LYS A 185 8.16 16.31 1.60
N SER A 186 7.71 15.06 1.51
CA SER A 186 6.48 14.72 0.81
C SER A 186 5.21 15.15 1.54
N ARG A 187 4.29 15.79 0.80
CA ARG A 187 2.97 16.23 1.25
C ARG A 187 1.90 15.17 1.04
N LYS A 188 2.09 14.27 0.07
CA LYS A 188 1.15 13.20 -0.26
C LYS A 188 1.44 11.97 0.61
N PRO A 189 0.42 11.16 0.96
CA PRO A 189 0.66 9.89 1.62
C PRO A 189 1.52 8.99 0.75
N LEU A 190 2.51 8.35 1.36
CA LEU A 190 3.43 7.42 0.73
C LEU A 190 3.32 6.07 1.45
N ILE A 191 3.12 5.02 0.67
CA ILE A 191 3.15 3.63 1.15
C ILE A 191 4.21 2.85 0.36
N VAL A 192 4.82 1.84 1.00
CA VAL A 192 5.87 1.03 0.38
C VAL A 192 5.46 -0.45 0.35
N ALA A 193 5.83 -1.15 -0.72
CA ALA A 193 5.76 -2.61 -0.79
C ALA A 193 7.16 -3.22 -0.99
N LEU A 194 7.60 -4.08 -0.07
CA LEU A 194 8.84 -4.85 -0.21
C LEU A 194 8.50 -6.24 -0.76
N LEU A 195 9.02 -6.57 -1.94
CA LEU A 195 8.67 -7.81 -2.66
C LEU A 195 9.77 -8.86 -2.46
N SER A 196 9.74 -9.48 -1.28
CA SER A 196 10.78 -10.36 -0.70
C SER A 196 11.12 -11.62 -1.49
N GLY A 197 10.13 -12.20 -2.19
CA GLY A 197 10.28 -13.48 -2.90
C GLY A 197 10.59 -14.70 -2.00
N GLY A 198 10.58 -14.57 -0.67
CA GLY A 198 10.69 -15.68 0.28
C GLY A 198 12.10 -16.21 0.54
N ILE A 199 13.16 -15.53 0.07
CA ILE A 199 14.55 -15.95 0.30
C ILE A 199 14.93 -15.59 1.75
N PRO A 200 15.42 -16.55 2.59
CA PRO A 200 15.65 -16.29 4.02
C PRO A 200 16.53 -15.08 4.33
N ARG A 201 17.60 -14.87 3.56
CA ARG A 201 18.48 -13.70 3.74
C ARG A 201 17.81 -12.38 3.33
N VAL A 202 16.95 -12.42 2.32
CA VAL A 202 16.16 -11.25 1.90
C VAL A 202 15.12 -10.92 2.96
N LEU A 203 14.47 -11.93 3.56
CA LEU A 203 13.52 -11.73 4.65
C LEU A 203 14.15 -11.08 5.89
N GLN A 204 15.40 -11.44 6.21
CA GLN A 204 16.16 -10.77 7.29
C GLN A 204 16.38 -9.29 6.98
N LEU A 205 16.81 -8.99 5.75
CA LEU A 205 16.99 -7.62 5.30
C LEU A 205 15.65 -6.85 5.27
N ASP A 206 14.58 -7.46 4.79
CA ASP A 206 13.24 -6.85 4.75
C ASP A 206 12.81 -6.37 6.13
N PHE A 207 12.98 -7.20 7.16
CA PHE A 207 12.62 -6.84 8.53
C PHE A 207 13.38 -5.60 9.04
N GLU A 208 14.68 -5.51 8.73
CA GLU A 208 15.49 -4.34 9.10
C GLU A 208 15.05 -3.08 8.35
N LEU A 209 14.81 -3.19 7.04
CA LEU A 209 14.40 -2.06 6.21
C LEU A 209 12.97 -1.60 6.51
N GLU A 210 12.07 -2.55 6.79
CA GLU A 210 10.72 -2.28 7.24
C GLU A 210 10.75 -1.45 8.52
N ARG A 211 11.58 -1.83 9.50
CA ARG A 211 11.73 -1.04 10.73
C ARG A 211 12.20 0.39 10.45
N ILE A 212 13.20 0.58 9.59
CA ILE A 212 13.71 1.92 9.22
C ILE A 212 12.60 2.78 8.59
N LEU A 213 11.82 2.20 7.68
CA LEU A 213 10.71 2.89 7.01
C LEU A 213 9.57 3.21 7.98
N LEU A 214 9.22 2.29 8.87
CA LEU A 214 8.19 2.48 9.88
C LEU A 214 8.57 3.57 10.90
N ASP A 215 9.81 3.60 11.36
CA ASP A 215 10.33 4.64 12.26
C ASP A 215 10.28 6.03 11.60
N ALA A 216 10.33 6.09 10.26
CA ALA A 216 10.12 7.30 9.46
C ALA A 216 8.65 7.62 9.12
N GLY A 217 7.71 6.81 9.64
CA GLY A 217 6.28 6.97 9.41
C GLY A 217 5.81 6.52 8.02
N ILE A 218 6.49 5.55 7.42
CA ILE A 218 6.15 4.95 6.12
C ILE A 218 5.63 3.54 6.36
N PRO A 219 4.35 3.26 6.12
CA PRO A 219 3.83 1.90 6.22
C PRO A 219 4.38 1.02 5.10
N VAL A 220 4.82 -0.17 5.46
CA VAL A 220 5.41 -1.16 4.56
C VAL A 220 4.51 -2.38 4.50
N TYR A 221 4.30 -2.90 3.30
CA TYR A 221 3.47 -4.07 3.04
C TYR A 221 4.28 -5.16 2.32
N PRO A 222 3.97 -6.45 2.54
CA PRO A 222 4.73 -7.55 1.94
C PRO A 222 4.30 -7.86 0.50
N SER A 223 3.27 -7.19 -0.03
CA SER A 223 2.82 -7.35 -1.42
C SER A 223 2.07 -6.12 -1.94
N LEU A 224 2.02 -6.00 -3.27
CA LEU A 224 1.26 -4.95 -3.97
C LEU A 224 -0.24 -5.04 -3.65
N GLY A 225 -0.82 -6.24 -3.72
CA GLY A 225 -2.23 -6.47 -3.37
C GLY A 225 -2.60 -6.08 -1.94
N ARG A 226 -1.75 -6.40 -0.95
CA ARG A 226 -1.98 -5.99 0.45
C ARG A 226 -1.90 -4.48 0.62
N ALA A 227 -0.88 -3.85 0.03
CA ALA A 227 -0.72 -2.39 0.04
C ALA A 227 -1.95 -1.68 -0.58
N ALA A 228 -2.39 -2.14 -1.74
CA ALA A 228 -3.54 -1.60 -2.46
C ALA A 228 -4.85 -1.80 -1.69
N CYS A 229 -5.09 -3.00 -1.15
CA CYS A 229 -6.29 -3.30 -0.36
C CYS A 229 -6.36 -2.43 0.90
N ALA A 230 -5.25 -2.33 1.65
CA ALA A 230 -5.15 -1.54 2.86
C ALA A 230 -5.48 -0.06 2.59
N LEU A 231 -4.81 0.54 1.59
CA LEU A 231 -5.04 1.94 1.22
C LEU A 231 -6.46 2.17 0.72
N SER A 232 -7.01 1.29 -0.12
CA SER A 232 -8.38 1.42 -0.63
C SER A 232 -9.41 1.41 0.50
N ARG A 233 -9.29 0.45 1.41
CA ARG A 233 -10.19 0.33 2.57
C ARG A 233 -10.03 1.51 3.52
N PHE A 234 -8.81 2.00 3.72
CA PHE A 234 -8.52 3.22 4.47
C PHE A 234 -9.19 4.46 3.84
N VAL A 235 -9.06 4.66 2.52
CA VAL A 235 -9.74 5.76 1.80
C VAL A 235 -11.27 5.64 1.93
N LYS A 236 -11.81 4.44 1.71
CA LYS A 236 -13.25 4.16 1.82
C LYS A 236 -13.82 4.49 3.20
N TYR A 237 -13.07 4.27 4.27
CA TYR A 237 -13.46 4.66 5.63
C TYR A 237 -13.69 6.18 5.72
N TYR A 238 -12.76 6.98 5.21
CA TYR A 238 -12.88 8.44 5.25
C TYR A 238 -13.93 9.01 4.32
N GLU A 239 -14.19 8.37 3.18
CA GLU A 239 -15.28 8.77 2.28
C GLU A 239 -16.64 8.60 2.94
N ARG A 240 -16.88 7.46 3.60
CA ARG A 240 -18.15 7.19 4.30
C ARG A 240 -18.41 8.19 5.44
N ASN A 241 -17.37 8.56 6.19
CA ASN A 241 -17.51 9.49 7.31
C ASN A 241 -17.70 10.95 6.87
N LEU A 242 -17.43 11.32 5.62
CA LEU A 242 -17.85 12.62 5.08
C LEU A 242 -19.33 12.67 4.72
N SER A 243 -19.94 11.51 4.44
CA SER A 243 -21.32 11.41 3.95
C SER A 243 -22.37 11.35 5.07
N GLN A 244 -21.96 11.25 6.33
CA GLN A 244 -22.87 11.29 7.47
C GLN A 244 -22.81 12.66 8.13
N PRO A 245 -23.86 13.50 8.02
CA PRO A 245 -23.95 14.71 8.82
C PRO A 245 -23.98 14.32 10.30
N PHE A 246 -23.22 15.06 11.11
CA PHE A 246 -23.17 14.91 12.56
C PHE A 246 -24.54 15.14 13.20
#